data_AF-A0A3B9L3P2-F1
#
_entry.id   AF-A0A3B9L3P2-F1
#
_cell.length_a   1.000
_cell.length_b   1.000
_cell.length_c   1.000
_cell.angle_alpha   90.00
_cell.angle_beta   90.00
_cell.angle_gamma   90.00
#
_symmetry.space_group_name_H-M   'P 1'
#
loop_
_entity.id
_entity.type
_entity.pdbx_description
1 polymer ?
#
loop_
_entity_poly.entity_id
_entity_poly.type
_entity_poly.pdbx_seq_one_letter_code
_entity_poly.pdbx_strand_id
1 'polypeptide(L)'
;AGVVSLGKSTTPEMGLTSTTEPLVTGATRNPWDLSRMTGGSSGGAAALVAARVVPFAHASDGGGSIRIPASTCGVFGLKPSRGRLGARTAAAPPVDISVNHAVTISVQDSIELFRVAETNDGTYAPLGEISALNRPLKIGFAPDTISGTRVAAETTAALEDVAQLCRELGHEVRDFSVPLDGKEFTDKFLLYWAAGAAEFAGQASAFSGKPVGPDILEPWTLGLVSMYQSRQAEMPETIAYLQAFEAAYDEWFNDIDVLLTPVTGSPAVPIGEQAPDGDFDTVMESVLNFAAFTAPMNVAGAASMSVPLSWSSGNLPIGSMFSAKRGQDGLLFELAMQLEIARPWMSRTPPVSAL
;
A
#
# COMPACT_ATOMS: atom_id res chain seq x y z
N ALA A 1 -23.02 5.08 11.26
CA ALA A 1 -22.16 4.05 11.87
C ALA A 1 -21.82 4.29 13.35
N GLY A 2 -22.18 5.42 14.00
CA GLY A 2 -21.94 5.61 15.45
C GLY A 2 -20.46 5.72 15.88
N VAL A 3 -19.53 5.80 14.92
CA VAL A 3 -18.08 5.92 15.15
C VAL A 3 -17.74 7.29 15.74
N VAL A 4 -16.90 7.31 16.78
CA VAL A 4 -16.36 8.53 17.37
C VAL A 4 -14.96 8.77 16.81
N SER A 5 -14.71 9.97 16.27
CA SER A 5 -13.37 10.35 15.82
C SER A 5 -12.50 10.72 17.02
N LEU A 6 -11.44 9.95 17.25
CA LEU A 6 -10.47 10.21 18.32
C LEU A 6 -9.47 11.32 17.95
N GLY A 7 -9.16 11.48 16.66
CA GLY A 7 -8.19 12.45 16.18
C GLY A 7 -7.68 12.13 14.78
N LYS A 8 -6.53 12.70 14.44
CA LYS A 8 -5.80 12.46 13.18
C LYS A 8 -4.49 11.73 13.48
N SER A 9 -4.12 10.77 12.63
CA SER A 9 -2.83 10.11 12.66
C SER A 9 -1.77 10.89 11.88
N THR A 10 -0.50 10.62 12.16
CA THR A 10 0.66 11.15 11.43
C THR A 10 0.79 10.49 10.05
N THR A 11 1.35 11.26 9.11
CA THR A 11 1.64 10.90 7.71
C THR A 11 2.87 11.74 7.27
N PRO A 12 3.74 11.26 6.36
CA PRO A 12 4.79 12.12 5.78
C PRO A 12 4.17 13.28 4.97
N GLU A 13 4.98 14.28 4.62
CA GLU A 13 4.52 15.44 3.85
C GLU A 13 3.78 15.01 2.57
N MET A 14 2.50 15.38 2.49
CA MET A 14 1.57 15.05 1.41
C MET A 14 1.46 13.54 1.07
N GLY A 15 1.96 12.65 1.93
CA GLY A 15 1.98 11.22 1.68
C GLY A 15 3.00 10.76 0.63
N LEU A 16 4.06 11.53 0.38
CA LEU A 16 4.97 11.36 -0.77
C LEU A 16 6.10 10.33 -0.60
N THR A 17 6.19 9.63 0.53
CA THR A 17 7.22 8.60 0.79
C THR A 17 6.64 7.36 1.48
N SER A 18 7.40 6.27 1.49
CA SER A 18 7.04 4.97 2.08
C SER A 18 7.35 4.83 3.57
N THR A 19 7.78 5.91 4.24
CA THR A 19 7.94 6.01 5.70
C THR A 19 7.05 7.10 6.29
N THR A 20 6.87 7.13 7.61
CA THR A 20 6.14 8.19 8.33
C THR A 20 7.08 8.93 9.26
N GLU A 21 7.96 9.73 8.65
CA GLU A 21 9.00 10.51 9.33
C GLU A 21 8.95 12.02 8.99
N PRO A 22 7.77 12.66 9.01
CA PRO A 22 7.67 14.09 8.69
C PRO A 22 8.51 14.94 9.66
N LEU A 23 9.20 15.95 9.14
CA LEU A 23 10.03 16.84 9.96
C LEU A 23 9.17 17.67 10.94
N VAL A 24 7.92 17.95 10.58
CA VAL A 24 7.02 18.80 11.38
C VAL A 24 6.50 18.13 12.66
N THR A 25 6.25 16.82 12.65
CA THR A 25 5.75 16.08 13.84
C THR A 25 6.70 15.00 14.34
N GLY A 26 7.79 14.75 13.63
CA GLY A 26 8.76 13.71 13.94
C GLY A 26 8.33 12.31 13.50
N ALA A 27 9.28 11.37 13.63
CA ALA A 27 9.11 9.97 13.26
C ALA A 27 8.02 9.26 14.06
N THR A 28 7.12 8.59 13.34
CA THR A 28 6.22 7.59 13.93
C THR A 28 6.98 6.28 14.09
N ARG A 29 7.05 5.78 15.32
CA ARG A 29 7.81 4.57 15.66
C ARG A 29 6.95 3.33 15.57
N ASN A 30 7.53 2.23 15.09
CA ASN A 30 6.83 0.96 14.97
C ASN A 30 6.56 0.34 16.36
N PRO A 31 5.31 -0.02 16.71
CA PRO A 31 5.01 -0.66 17.99
C PRO A 31 5.76 -1.98 18.23
N TRP A 32 6.14 -2.70 17.17
CA TRP A 32 6.89 -3.95 17.24
C TRP A 32 8.35 -3.76 17.64
N ASP A 33 8.96 -2.65 17.23
CA ASP A 33 10.33 -2.25 17.56
C ASP A 33 10.46 -0.73 17.32
N LEU A 34 10.65 0.03 18.40
CA LEU A 34 10.69 1.49 18.34
C LEU A 34 11.89 2.05 17.55
N SER A 35 12.86 1.23 17.15
CA SER A 35 13.95 1.60 16.25
C SER A 35 13.58 1.50 14.77
N ARG A 36 12.42 0.93 14.43
CA ARG A 36 11.95 0.68 13.06
C ARG A 36 10.84 1.62 12.64
N MET A 37 10.75 1.84 11.33
CA MET A 37 9.69 2.64 10.73
C MET A 37 8.35 1.91 10.70
N THR A 38 7.25 2.66 10.64
CA THR A 38 5.88 2.14 10.49
C THR A 38 5.45 1.92 9.05
N GLY A 39 6.36 2.12 8.08
CA GLY A 39 5.97 2.33 6.70
C GLY A 39 5.16 3.62 6.52
N GLY A 40 4.60 3.81 5.32
CA GLY A 40 3.94 5.06 4.96
C GLY A 40 3.10 4.96 3.68
N SER A 41 2.26 5.95 3.41
CA SER A 41 2.11 7.17 4.19
C SER A 41 1.16 7.05 5.41
N SER A 42 0.27 6.06 5.45
CA SER A 42 -0.67 5.88 6.58
C SER A 42 -0.04 5.19 7.81
N GLY A 43 1.25 5.44 8.09
CA GLY A 43 1.99 4.74 9.15
C GLY A 43 1.50 5.07 10.55
N GLY A 44 1.09 6.32 10.81
CA GLY A 44 0.47 6.68 12.08
C GLY A 44 -0.84 5.93 12.34
N ALA A 45 -1.64 5.71 11.29
CA ALA A 45 -2.89 4.95 11.39
C ALA A 45 -2.61 3.48 11.74
N ALA A 46 -1.68 2.84 11.01
CA ALA A 46 -1.33 1.44 11.24
C ALA A 46 -0.67 1.22 12.61
N ALA A 47 0.18 2.14 13.06
CA ALA A 47 0.80 2.06 14.38
C ALA A 47 -0.23 2.14 15.51
N LEU A 48 -1.21 3.06 15.43
CA LEU A 48 -2.27 3.17 16.43
C LEU A 48 -3.15 1.91 16.48
N VAL A 49 -3.47 1.34 15.33
CA VAL A 49 -4.23 0.08 15.24
C VAL A 49 -3.42 -1.08 15.79
N ALA A 50 -2.16 -1.24 15.38
CA ALA A 50 -1.27 -2.31 15.86
C ALA A 50 -1.07 -2.25 17.38
N ALA A 51 -0.87 -1.05 17.92
CA ALA A 51 -0.73 -0.80 19.35
C ALA A 51 -2.05 -0.93 20.14
N ARG A 52 -3.18 -1.17 19.47
CA ARG A 52 -4.52 -1.34 20.07
C ARG A 52 -5.06 -0.07 20.74
N VAL A 53 -4.62 1.09 20.29
CA VAL A 53 -5.18 2.39 20.72
C VAL A 53 -6.58 2.57 20.13
N VAL A 54 -6.78 2.12 18.89
CA VAL A 54 -8.07 2.09 18.19
C VAL A 54 -8.24 0.76 17.46
N PRO A 55 -9.47 0.23 17.27
CA PRO A 55 -9.70 -1.04 16.57
C PRO A 55 -9.47 -0.95 15.06
N PHE A 56 -9.63 0.25 14.49
CA PHE A 56 -9.40 0.57 13.10
C PHE A 56 -9.01 2.05 12.95
N ALA A 57 -8.41 2.40 11.82
CA ALA A 57 -8.13 3.78 11.46
C ALA A 57 -8.31 4.00 9.95
N HIS A 58 -8.81 5.17 9.56
CA HIS A 58 -8.83 5.58 8.16
C HIS A 58 -7.41 5.61 7.60
N ALA A 59 -7.29 5.22 6.33
CA ALA A 59 -6.05 5.24 5.58
C ALA A 59 -6.34 5.48 4.10
N SER A 60 -5.31 5.90 3.36
CA SER A 60 -5.38 6.06 1.90
C SER A 60 -4.19 5.40 1.22
N ASP A 61 -4.33 5.04 -0.05
CA ASP A 61 -3.32 4.28 -0.78
C ASP A 61 -3.21 4.81 -2.22
N GLY A 62 -2.10 5.50 -2.51
CA GLY A 62 -1.73 6.01 -3.84
C GLY A 62 -0.57 5.26 -4.51
N GLY A 63 0.26 4.59 -3.71
CA GLY A 63 1.39 3.76 -4.15
C GLY A 63 1.70 2.61 -3.20
N GLY A 64 0.75 2.21 -2.34
CA GLY A 64 0.94 1.22 -1.28
C GLY A 64 0.61 1.74 0.13
N SER A 65 0.11 2.96 0.28
CA SER A 65 0.02 3.62 1.58
C SER A 65 -1.02 3.10 2.58
N ILE A 66 -1.83 2.10 2.22
CA ILE A 66 -2.55 1.23 3.17
C ILE A 66 -1.72 -0.04 3.41
N ARG A 67 -1.29 -0.68 2.32
CA ARG A 67 -0.68 -2.02 2.33
C ARG A 67 0.71 -2.03 2.99
N ILE A 68 1.59 -1.08 2.67
CA ILE A 68 2.94 -0.94 3.24
C ILE A 68 2.90 -0.78 4.77
N PRO A 69 2.15 0.19 5.34
CA PRO A 69 2.08 0.32 6.79
C PRO A 69 1.32 -0.84 7.44
N ALA A 70 0.35 -1.46 6.75
CA ALA A 70 -0.28 -2.69 7.23
C ALA A 70 0.71 -3.86 7.36
N SER A 71 1.56 -4.07 6.35
CA SER A 71 2.63 -5.07 6.35
C SER A 71 3.61 -4.86 7.49
N THR A 72 4.14 -3.64 7.64
CA THR A 72 5.18 -3.33 8.63
C THR A 72 4.68 -3.27 10.06
N CYS A 73 3.40 -2.93 10.28
CA CYS A 73 2.80 -2.86 11.61
C CYS A 73 2.01 -4.13 11.99
N GLY A 74 1.91 -5.12 11.09
CA GLY A 74 1.25 -6.40 11.39
C GLY A 74 -0.26 -6.28 11.57
N VAL A 75 -0.90 -5.49 10.72
CA VAL A 75 -2.37 -5.29 10.71
C VAL A 75 -2.92 -5.61 9.32
N PHE A 76 -4.23 -5.79 9.20
CA PHE A 76 -4.88 -6.01 7.92
C PHE A 76 -5.11 -4.68 7.20
N GLY A 77 -4.92 -4.66 5.88
CA GLY A 77 -5.18 -3.47 5.07
C GLY A 77 -5.57 -3.84 3.64
N LEU A 78 -6.76 -3.42 3.22
CA LEU A 78 -7.23 -3.56 1.84
C LEU A 78 -7.15 -2.21 1.12
N LYS A 79 -6.47 -2.20 -0.02
CA LYS A 79 -6.67 -1.20 -1.07
C LYS A 79 -7.86 -1.62 -1.94
N PRO A 80 -9.01 -0.92 -1.90
CA PRO A 80 -10.15 -1.27 -2.74
C PRO A 80 -9.88 -0.99 -4.22
N SER A 81 -10.72 -1.56 -5.08
CA SER A 81 -10.81 -1.16 -6.49
C SER A 81 -11.20 0.31 -6.59
N ARG A 82 -10.56 1.05 -7.48
CA ARG A 82 -10.91 2.46 -7.75
C ARG A 82 -12.34 2.54 -8.25
N GLY A 83 -13.14 3.43 -7.65
CA GLY A 83 -14.57 3.57 -7.90
C GLY A 83 -15.48 2.81 -6.93
N ARG A 84 -14.93 2.01 -6.00
CA ARG A 84 -15.73 1.33 -4.96
C ARG A 84 -16.20 2.26 -3.85
N LEU A 85 -15.25 3.05 -3.34
CA LEU A 85 -15.45 3.95 -2.22
C LEU A 85 -15.34 5.40 -2.70
N GLY A 86 -15.82 6.34 -1.88
CA GLY A 86 -15.86 7.76 -2.23
C GLY A 86 -14.53 8.33 -2.72
N ALA A 87 -14.61 9.13 -3.79
CA ALA A 87 -13.46 9.80 -4.38
C ALA A 87 -12.71 10.68 -3.36
N ARG A 88 -11.38 10.73 -3.48
CA ARG A 88 -10.54 11.56 -2.60
C ARG A 88 -10.64 13.05 -2.94
N THR A 89 -10.82 13.38 -4.21
CA THR A 89 -10.86 14.75 -4.75
C THR A 89 -12.15 14.98 -5.54
N ALA A 90 -12.58 16.25 -5.64
CA ALA A 90 -13.78 16.61 -6.40
C ALA A 90 -13.59 16.44 -7.92
N ALA A 91 -12.35 16.58 -8.42
CA ALA A 91 -11.98 16.31 -9.80
C ALA A 91 -10.91 15.21 -9.83
N ALA A 92 -11.10 14.22 -10.69
CA ALA A 92 -10.14 13.12 -10.86
C ALA A 92 -8.89 13.61 -11.63
N PRO A 93 -7.68 13.21 -11.20
CA PRO A 93 -6.47 13.50 -11.95
C PRO A 93 -6.41 12.66 -13.25
N PRO A 94 -5.48 12.96 -14.19
CA PRO A 94 -5.36 12.21 -15.45
C PRO A 94 -5.19 10.69 -15.28
N VAL A 95 -4.51 10.27 -14.21
CA VAL A 95 -4.38 8.87 -13.78
C VAL A 95 -4.73 8.81 -12.30
N ASP A 96 -5.95 8.38 -11.98
CA ASP A 96 -6.37 8.27 -10.59
C ASP A 96 -5.78 7.02 -9.93
N ILE A 97 -4.78 7.24 -9.07
CA ILE A 97 -4.03 6.18 -8.37
C ILE A 97 -4.44 6.02 -6.91
N SER A 98 -5.26 6.94 -6.38
CA SER A 98 -5.50 7.08 -4.94
C SER A 98 -6.89 6.58 -4.54
N VAL A 99 -6.96 5.76 -3.50
CA VAL A 99 -8.22 5.34 -2.89
C VAL A 99 -8.21 5.55 -1.37
N ASN A 100 -9.39 5.64 -0.77
CA ASN A 100 -9.59 5.65 0.67
C ASN A 100 -10.06 4.27 1.13
N HIS A 101 -9.63 3.84 2.32
CA HIS A 101 -10.30 2.79 3.10
C HIS A 101 -9.82 2.87 4.56
N ALA A 102 -9.27 1.78 5.10
CA ALA A 102 -8.84 1.68 6.48
C ALA A 102 -7.75 0.61 6.63
N VAL A 103 -7.09 0.65 7.79
CA VAL A 103 -6.34 -0.46 8.37
C VAL A 103 -7.08 -0.96 9.60
N THR A 104 -7.13 -2.27 9.80
CA THR A 104 -7.93 -2.92 10.84
C THR A 104 -7.17 -4.07 11.50
N ILE A 105 -7.62 -4.48 12.68
CA ILE A 105 -7.15 -5.72 13.30
C ILE A 105 -7.76 -6.93 12.62
N SER A 106 -9.09 -6.95 12.43
CA SER A 106 -9.80 -8.08 11.86
C SER A 106 -10.23 -7.82 10.42
N VAL A 107 -10.38 -8.90 9.64
CA VAL A 107 -10.95 -8.82 8.29
C VAL A 107 -12.42 -8.35 8.35
N GLN A 108 -13.19 -8.83 9.33
CA GLN A 108 -14.58 -8.44 9.53
C GLN A 108 -14.75 -6.93 9.72
N ASP A 109 -13.91 -6.27 10.53
CA ASP A 109 -13.97 -4.82 10.70
C ASP A 109 -13.74 -4.08 9.38
N SER A 110 -12.83 -4.59 8.53
CA SER A 110 -12.56 -4.00 7.22
C SER A 110 -13.77 -4.13 6.29
N ILE A 111 -14.45 -5.28 6.30
CA ILE A 111 -15.69 -5.51 5.53
C ILE A 111 -16.78 -4.53 5.95
N GLU A 112 -17.00 -4.34 7.26
CA GLU A 112 -18.03 -3.43 7.75
C GLU A 112 -17.72 -1.96 7.44
N LEU A 113 -16.46 -1.55 7.55
CA LEU A 113 -16.02 -0.21 7.14
C LEU A 113 -16.19 0.00 5.64
N PHE A 114 -15.93 -1.03 4.83
CA PHE A 114 -16.13 -0.97 3.38
C PHE A 114 -17.61 -0.77 3.07
N ARG A 115 -18.50 -1.59 3.64
CA ARG A 115 -19.95 -1.53 3.43
C ARG A 115 -20.53 -0.15 3.79
N VAL A 116 -20.04 0.46 4.87
CA VAL A 116 -20.47 1.81 5.28
C VAL A 116 -20.01 2.89 4.30
N ALA A 117 -18.85 2.71 3.66
CA ALA A 117 -18.24 3.69 2.77
C ALA A 117 -18.53 3.48 1.28
N GLU A 118 -19.15 2.35 0.91
CA GLU A 118 -19.42 1.97 -0.47
C GLU A 118 -20.38 2.96 -1.13
N THR A 119 -19.99 3.50 -2.29
CA THR A 119 -20.79 4.53 -3.00
C THR A 119 -22.00 3.92 -3.70
N ASN A 120 -21.89 2.67 -4.15
CA ASN A 120 -22.90 1.97 -4.95
C ASN A 120 -23.36 2.81 -6.17
N ASP A 121 -22.43 3.49 -6.82
CA ASP A 121 -22.69 4.40 -7.95
C ASP A 121 -22.91 3.68 -9.30
N GLY A 122 -22.89 2.35 -9.31
CA GLY A 122 -23.09 1.50 -10.48
C GLY A 122 -21.79 1.11 -11.21
N THR A 123 -20.62 1.60 -10.78
CA THR A 123 -19.32 1.20 -11.36
C THR A 123 -19.04 -0.29 -11.17
N TYR A 124 -19.38 -0.83 -9.99
CA TYR A 124 -19.27 -2.26 -9.67
C TYR A 124 -20.54 -2.76 -8.99
N ALA A 125 -20.75 -4.07 -9.01
CA ALA A 125 -21.78 -4.71 -8.19
C ALA A 125 -21.45 -4.51 -6.70
N PRO A 126 -22.43 -4.20 -5.83
CA PRO A 126 -22.23 -4.05 -4.38
C PRO A 126 -21.52 -5.27 -3.77
N LEU A 127 -20.77 -5.07 -2.68
CA LEU A 127 -19.91 -6.11 -2.08
C LEU A 127 -20.66 -7.42 -1.75
N GLY A 128 -21.96 -7.33 -1.42
CA GLY A 128 -22.79 -8.49 -1.09
C GLY A 128 -22.47 -9.12 0.27
N GLU A 129 -22.91 -10.36 0.45
CA GLU A 129 -22.56 -11.16 1.63
C GLU A 129 -21.18 -11.79 1.46
N ILE A 130 -20.33 -11.62 2.48
CA ILE A 130 -18.98 -12.16 2.50
C ILE A 130 -18.90 -13.28 3.53
N SER A 131 -18.30 -14.40 3.14
CA SER A 131 -17.99 -15.52 4.02
C SER A 131 -16.62 -16.10 3.69
N ALA A 132 -16.05 -16.92 4.57
CA ALA A 132 -14.77 -17.55 4.29
C ALA A 132 -14.85 -18.40 3.02
N LEU A 133 -13.87 -18.22 2.13
CA LEU A 133 -13.82 -18.91 0.85
C LEU A 133 -13.83 -20.44 1.07
N ASN A 134 -14.68 -21.13 0.32
CA ASN A 134 -14.89 -22.58 0.45
C ASN A 134 -14.60 -23.35 -0.85
N ARG A 135 -13.94 -22.70 -1.81
CA ARG A 135 -13.56 -23.26 -3.11
C ARG A 135 -12.08 -23.01 -3.39
N PRO A 136 -11.41 -23.89 -4.14
CA PRO A 136 -10.04 -23.64 -4.57
C PRO A 136 -9.95 -22.41 -5.48
N LEU A 137 -8.79 -21.76 -5.46
CA LEU A 137 -8.41 -20.67 -6.36
C LEU A 137 -7.15 -21.05 -7.11
N LYS A 138 -6.95 -20.42 -8.26
CA LYS A 138 -5.69 -20.39 -9.00
C LYS A 138 -4.91 -19.15 -8.55
N ILE A 139 -3.86 -19.36 -7.77
CA ILE A 139 -3.02 -18.29 -7.23
C ILE A 139 -1.73 -18.23 -8.04
N GLY A 140 -1.51 -17.10 -8.72
CA GLY A 140 -0.22 -16.80 -9.33
C GLY A 140 0.79 -16.39 -8.25
N PHE A 141 1.90 -17.08 -8.14
CA PHE A 141 2.97 -16.81 -7.19
C PHE A 141 4.11 -16.08 -7.89
N ALA A 142 4.32 -14.81 -7.52
CA ALA A 142 5.33 -13.93 -8.11
C ALA A 142 6.20 -13.34 -6.98
N PRO A 143 7.25 -14.06 -6.52
CA PRO A 143 8.09 -13.60 -5.42
C PRO A 143 9.09 -12.52 -5.85
N ASP A 144 9.38 -12.43 -7.15
CA ASP A 144 10.40 -11.53 -7.70
C ASP A 144 9.87 -10.11 -7.88
N THR A 145 10.78 -9.13 -7.73
CA THR A 145 10.48 -7.72 -7.94
C THR A 145 10.30 -7.43 -9.43
N ILE A 146 9.45 -6.46 -9.72
CA ILE A 146 9.13 -6.09 -11.09
C ILE A 146 10.31 -5.34 -11.73
N SER A 147 11.05 -4.55 -10.94
CA SER A 147 12.19 -3.73 -11.38
C SER A 147 13.57 -4.34 -11.10
N GLY A 148 13.64 -5.60 -10.66
CA GLY A 148 14.91 -6.27 -10.32
C GLY A 148 15.57 -5.77 -9.03
N THR A 149 14.82 -5.06 -8.18
CA THR A 149 15.25 -4.65 -6.84
C THR A 149 15.44 -5.84 -5.91
N ARG A 150 16.21 -5.63 -4.83
CA ARG A 150 16.57 -6.70 -3.89
C ARG A 150 15.42 -7.02 -2.93
N VAL A 151 15.08 -8.30 -2.81
CA VAL A 151 14.20 -8.82 -1.75
C VAL A 151 15.05 -9.44 -0.65
N ALA A 152 14.72 -9.16 0.62
CA ALA A 152 15.35 -9.79 1.76
C ALA A 152 14.94 -11.27 1.86
N ALA A 153 15.87 -12.14 2.25
CA ALA A 153 15.62 -13.58 2.35
C ALA A 153 14.46 -13.92 3.31
N GLU A 154 14.28 -13.15 4.39
CA GLU A 154 13.14 -13.35 5.31
C GLU A 154 11.80 -13.00 4.66
N THR A 155 11.75 -12.01 3.78
CA THR A 155 10.54 -11.68 3.01
C THR A 155 10.22 -12.77 2.00
N THR A 156 11.23 -13.27 1.28
CA THR A 156 11.07 -14.41 0.36
C THR A 156 10.55 -15.64 1.09
N ALA A 157 11.19 -16.02 2.20
CA ALA A 157 10.78 -17.16 3.01
C ALA A 157 9.36 -17.00 3.59
N ALA A 158 9.00 -15.79 4.03
CA ALA A 158 7.64 -15.50 4.50
C ALA A 158 6.59 -15.66 3.39
N LEU A 159 6.90 -15.27 2.15
CA LEU A 159 5.99 -15.42 1.03
C LEU A 159 5.86 -16.89 0.58
N GLU A 160 6.97 -17.64 0.56
CA GLU A 160 6.96 -19.08 0.29
C GLU A 160 6.14 -19.85 1.31
N ASP A 161 6.25 -19.51 2.60
CA ASP A 161 5.45 -20.10 3.67
C ASP A 161 3.94 -19.79 3.50
N VAL A 162 3.58 -18.58 3.07
CA VAL A 162 2.19 -18.25 2.76
C VAL A 162 1.69 -18.94 1.50
N ALA A 163 2.53 -19.10 0.48
CA ALA A 163 2.20 -19.92 -0.69
C ALA A 163 1.95 -21.38 -0.28
N GLN A 164 2.73 -21.91 0.66
CA GLN A 164 2.52 -23.24 1.22
C GLN A 164 1.21 -23.34 2.02
N LEU A 165 0.89 -22.35 2.87
CA LEU A 165 -0.41 -22.27 3.54
C LEU A 165 -1.57 -22.29 2.54
N CYS A 166 -1.46 -21.55 1.43
CA CYS A 166 -2.48 -21.56 0.39
C CYS A 166 -2.67 -22.94 -0.26
N ARG A 167 -1.59 -23.70 -0.49
CA ARG A 167 -1.69 -25.08 -0.99
C ARG A 167 -2.37 -26.00 0.01
N GLU A 168 -2.07 -25.86 1.30
CA GLU A 168 -2.69 -26.64 2.38
C GLU A 168 -4.19 -26.36 2.52
N LEU A 169 -4.60 -25.12 2.22
CA LEU A 169 -6.02 -24.72 2.14
C LEU A 169 -6.71 -25.18 0.84
N GLY A 170 -5.99 -25.87 -0.05
CA GLY A 170 -6.52 -26.49 -1.26
C GLY A 170 -6.46 -25.61 -2.52
N HIS A 171 -5.79 -24.44 -2.48
CA HIS A 171 -5.59 -23.63 -3.67
C HIS A 171 -4.51 -24.21 -4.58
N GLU A 172 -4.65 -23.96 -5.88
CA GLU A 172 -3.62 -24.24 -6.87
C GLU A 172 -2.66 -23.05 -6.92
N VAL A 173 -1.47 -23.18 -6.35
CA VAL A 173 -0.43 -22.15 -6.41
C VAL A 173 0.57 -22.50 -7.51
N ARG A 174 0.69 -21.62 -8.51
CA ARG A 174 1.58 -21.78 -9.66
C ARG A 174 2.52 -20.61 -9.80
N ASP A 175 3.71 -20.85 -10.33
CA ASP A 175 4.64 -19.77 -10.65
C ASP A 175 4.02 -18.81 -11.67
N PHE A 176 4.20 -17.52 -11.45
CA PHE A 176 3.65 -16.46 -12.30
C PHE A 176 4.72 -15.40 -12.55
N SER A 177 5.05 -15.21 -13.81
CA SER A 177 5.88 -14.08 -14.24
C SER A 177 4.98 -12.91 -14.61
N VAL A 178 5.09 -11.81 -13.86
CA VAL A 178 4.30 -10.60 -14.12
C VAL A 178 4.71 -10.05 -15.51
N PRO A 179 3.79 -9.96 -16.49
CA PRO A 179 4.12 -9.53 -17.85
C PRO A 179 4.18 -8.00 -17.90
N LEU A 180 5.21 -7.44 -17.28
CA LEU A 180 5.45 -6.01 -17.13
C LEU A 180 6.94 -5.71 -17.28
N ASP A 181 7.28 -4.73 -18.11
CA ASP A 181 8.60 -4.09 -18.02
C ASP A 181 8.62 -3.21 -16.76
N GLY A 182 9.14 -3.74 -15.66
CA GLY A 182 9.14 -3.02 -14.41
C GLY A 182 10.08 -1.82 -14.37
N LYS A 183 11.09 -1.76 -15.24
CA LYS A 183 11.98 -0.60 -15.31
C LYS A 183 11.26 0.57 -15.96
N GLU A 184 10.61 0.33 -17.10
CA GLU A 184 9.77 1.32 -17.77
C GLU A 184 8.60 1.75 -16.88
N PHE A 185 7.88 0.80 -16.28
CA PHE A 185 6.76 1.12 -15.39
C PHE A 185 7.20 1.98 -14.21
N THR A 186 8.30 1.62 -13.54
CA THR A 186 8.81 2.38 -12.39
C THR A 186 9.20 3.79 -12.80
N ASP A 187 9.87 3.96 -13.93
CA ASP A 187 10.25 5.28 -14.45
C ASP A 187 9.03 6.17 -14.72
N LYS A 188 8.03 5.65 -15.43
CA LYS A 188 6.78 6.37 -15.72
C LYS A 188 5.99 6.68 -14.45
N PHE A 189 5.89 5.72 -13.52
CA PHE A 189 5.20 5.93 -12.24
C PHE A 189 5.90 6.99 -11.38
N LEU A 190 7.23 6.98 -11.28
CA LEU A 190 7.97 7.97 -10.51
C LEU A 190 7.81 9.38 -11.07
N LEU A 191 7.89 9.53 -12.40
CA LEU A 191 7.65 10.84 -13.03
C LEU A 191 6.24 11.35 -12.74
N TYR A 192 5.24 10.47 -12.81
CA TYR A 192 3.86 10.81 -12.44
C TYR A 192 3.72 11.18 -10.96
N TRP A 193 4.38 10.44 -10.07
CA TRP A 193 4.40 10.72 -8.63
C TRP A 193 5.02 12.10 -8.33
N ALA A 194 6.14 12.41 -8.97
CA ALA A 194 6.82 13.69 -8.85
C ALA A 194 6.01 14.87 -9.41
N ALA A 195 5.19 14.65 -10.45
CA ALA A 195 4.23 15.65 -10.91
C ALA A 195 3.24 16.03 -9.80
N GLY A 196 2.77 15.04 -9.01
CA GLY A 196 1.94 15.29 -7.84
C GLY A 196 2.64 16.12 -6.75
N ALA A 197 3.94 15.88 -6.52
CA ALA A 197 4.76 16.70 -5.63
C ALA A 197 4.89 18.15 -6.12
N ALA A 198 5.06 18.35 -7.44
CA ALA A 198 5.09 19.68 -8.05
C ALA A 198 3.76 20.43 -7.96
N GLU A 199 2.64 19.73 -8.14
CA GLU A 199 1.32 20.30 -7.91
C GLU A 199 1.14 20.74 -6.46
N PHE A 200 1.49 19.88 -5.50
CA PHE A 200 1.45 20.20 -4.08
C PHE A 200 2.35 21.39 -3.73
N ALA A 201 3.57 21.45 -4.27
CA ALA A 201 4.47 22.57 -4.07
C ALA A 201 3.86 23.91 -4.55
N GLY A 202 3.16 23.90 -5.70
CA GLY A 202 2.42 25.04 -6.20
C GLY A 202 1.28 25.47 -5.26
N GLN A 203 0.52 24.51 -4.73
CA GLN A 203 -0.57 24.76 -3.77
C GLN A 203 -0.03 25.32 -2.44
N ALA A 204 1.07 24.76 -1.91
CA ALA A 204 1.72 25.21 -0.68
C ALA A 204 2.28 26.64 -0.82
N SER A 205 2.90 26.95 -1.97
CA SER A 205 3.35 28.29 -2.32
C SER A 205 2.20 29.29 -2.38
N ALA A 206 1.12 28.95 -3.10
CA ALA A 206 -0.08 29.79 -3.22
C ALA A 206 -0.76 30.05 -1.86
N PHE A 207 -0.82 29.02 -1.00
CA PHE A 207 -1.42 29.13 0.34
C PHE A 207 -0.57 29.97 1.30
N SER A 208 0.74 29.77 1.30
CA SER A 208 1.66 30.44 2.24
C SER A 208 2.08 31.85 1.79
N GLY A 209 1.95 32.17 0.50
CA GLY A 209 2.50 33.38 -0.10
C GLY A 209 4.03 33.40 -0.22
N LYS A 210 4.70 32.28 0.08
CA LYS A 210 6.16 32.12 -0.03
C LYS A 210 6.52 31.33 -1.28
N PRO A 211 7.70 31.57 -1.90
CA PRO A 211 8.15 30.78 -3.03
C PRO A 211 8.35 29.31 -2.63
N VAL A 212 8.24 28.41 -3.63
CA VAL A 212 8.62 26.99 -3.49
C VAL A 212 10.07 26.91 -3.03
N GLY A 213 10.29 26.30 -1.86
CA GLY A 213 11.61 26.23 -1.25
C GLY A 213 11.57 25.59 0.14
N PRO A 214 12.74 25.48 0.80
CA PRO A 214 12.90 24.74 2.06
C PRO A 214 12.15 25.38 3.25
N ASP A 215 11.69 26.62 3.12
CA ASP A 215 10.87 27.29 4.13
C ASP A 215 9.45 26.73 4.24
N ILE A 216 8.98 25.99 3.21
CA ILE A 216 7.59 25.52 3.11
C ILE A 216 7.45 24.05 2.68
N LEU A 217 8.56 23.37 2.32
CA LEU A 217 8.55 21.97 1.85
C LEU A 217 9.76 21.20 2.40
N GLU A 218 9.58 19.89 2.60
CA GLU A 218 10.65 18.99 2.99
C GLU A 218 11.66 18.73 1.85
N PRO A 219 12.94 18.41 2.14
CA PRO A 219 13.96 18.16 1.11
C PRO A 219 13.58 17.06 0.12
N TRP A 220 12.97 15.97 0.59
CA TRP A 220 12.43 14.90 -0.26
C TRP A 220 11.45 15.44 -1.33
N THR A 221 10.49 16.27 -0.91
CA THR A 221 9.50 16.87 -1.81
C THR A 221 10.17 17.80 -2.82
N LEU A 222 11.15 18.60 -2.40
CA LEU A 222 11.92 19.45 -3.31
C LEU A 222 12.71 18.63 -4.35
N GLY A 223 13.25 17.48 -3.96
CA GLY A 223 13.91 16.55 -4.88
C GLY A 223 12.95 16.00 -5.93
N LEU A 224 11.75 15.59 -5.53
CA LEU A 224 10.69 15.17 -6.47
C LEU A 224 10.28 16.32 -7.41
N VAL A 225 10.12 17.54 -6.89
CA VAL A 225 9.83 18.73 -7.71
C VAL A 225 10.92 18.93 -8.78
N SER A 226 12.20 18.85 -8.39
CA SER A 226 13.33 18.98 -9.32
C SER A 226 13.31 17.89 -10.39
N MET A 227 13.04 16.63 -9.99
CA MET A 227 12.91 15.51 -10.91
C MET A 227 11.83 15.76 -11.96
N TYR A 228 10.63 16.19 -11.53
CA TYR A 228 9.55 16.54 -12.44
C TYR A 228 9.92 17.70 -13.38
N GLN A 229 10.49 18.79 -12.86
CA GLN A 229 10.84 19.98 -13.67
C GLN A 229 11.80 19.65 -14.81
N SER A 230 12.75 18.74 -14.57
CA SER A 230 13.73 18.29 -15.58
C SER A 230 13.12 17.42 -16.69
N ARG A 231 11.95 16.80 -16.45
CA ARG A 231 11.35 15.77 -17.32
C ARG A 231 9.90 16.04 -17.73
N GLN A 232 9.36 17.22 -17.41
CA GLN A 232 7.95 17.57 -17.65
C GLN A 232 7.46 17.36 -19.09
N ALA A 233 8.37 17.43 -20.08
CA ALA A 233 8.05 17.19 -21.49
C ALA A 233 7.61 15.75 -21.79
N GLU A 234 7.97 14.78 -20.94
CA GLU A 234 7.63 13.36 -21.07
C GLU A 234 6.24 13.02 -20.50
N MET A 235 5.56 13.98 -19.87
CA MET A 235 4.27 13.75 -19.20
C MET A 235 3.15 13.23 -20.09
N PRO A 236 2.94 13.72 -21.33
CA PRO A 236 1.89 13.20 -22.19
C PRO A 236 2.06 11.69 -22.48
N GLU A 237 3.29 11.26 -22.76
CA GLU A 237 3.63 9.85 -22.99
C GLU A 237 3.46 9.03 -21.69
N THR A 238 3.92 9.58 -20.57
CA THR A 238 3.80 8.95 -19.25
C THR A 238 2.34 8.69 -18.86
N ILE A 239 1.47 9.68 -19.06
CA ILE A 239 0.04 9.54 -18.78
C ILE A 239 -0.58 8.49 -19.70
N ALA A 240 -0.28 8.52 -21.00
CA ALA A 240 -0.80 7.55 -21.95
C ALA A 240 -0.39 6.10 -21.60
N TYR A 241 0.87 5.90 -21.21
CA TYR A 241 1.40 4.62 -20.76
C TYR A 241 0.62 4.10 -19.54
N LEU A 242 0.49 4.93 -18.50
CA LEU A 242 -0.18 4.55 -17.25
C LEU A 242 -1.68 4.33 -17.42
N GLN A 243 -2.35 5.06 -18.32
CA GLN A 243 -3.76 4.81 -18.66
C GLN A 243 -3.95 3.48 -19.38
N ALA A 244 -3.04 3.13 -20.29
CA ALA A 244 -3.09 1.84 -21.00
C ALA A 244 -2.84 0.65 -20.07
N PHE A 245 -2.11 0.85 -18.97
CA PHE A 245 -1.78 -0.19 -18.00
C PHE A 245 -3.02 -0.85 -17.37
N GLU A 246 -4.12 -0.12 -17.23
CA GLU A 246 -5.37 -0.65 -16.68
C GLU A 246 -5.88 -1.89 -17.42
N ALA A 247 -5.89 -1.84 -18.75
CA ALA A 247 -6.34 -2.95 -19.58
C ALA A 247 -5.34 -4.12 -19.55
N ALA A 248 -4.04 -3.82 -19.58
CA ALA A 248 -2.98 -4.82 -19.53
C ALA A 248 -2.99 -5.61 -18.21
N TYR A 249 -3.27 -4.94 -17.08
CA TYR A 249 -3.38 -5.60 -15.77
C TYR A 249 -4.52 -6.62 -15.73
N ASP A 250 -5.68 -6.32 -16.32
CA ASP A 250 -6.83 -7.21 -16.31
C ASP A 250 -6.58 -8.53 -17.06
N GLU A 251 -5.65 -8.53 -18.03
CA GLU A 251 -5.23 -9.73 -18.77
C GLU A 251 -4.40 -10.69 -17.91
N TRP A 252 -3.76 -10.21 -16.83
CA TRP A 252 -2.99 -11.06 -15.91
C TRP A 252 -3.87 -12.14 -15.27
N PHE A 253 -5.16 -11.85 -15.09
CA PHE A 253 -6.16 -12.70 -14.45
C PHE A 253 -6.92 -13.59 -15.43
N ASN A 254 -6.44 -13.74 -16.67
CA ASN A 254 -7.02 -14.70 -17.63
C ASN A 254 -6.83 -16.15 -17.15
N ASP A 255 -5.71 -16.44 -16.48
CA ASP A 255 -5.34 -17.79 -16.06
C ASP A 255 -5.27 -17.99 -14.55
N ILE A 256 -5.32 -16.91 -13.75
CA ILE A 256 -5.30 -16.92 -12.28
C ILE A 256 -6.46 -16.12 -11.71
N ASP A 257 -6.92 -16.47 -10.51
CA ASP A 257 -7.96 -15.74 -9.79
C ASP A 257 -7.35 -14.60 -8.95
N VAL A 258 -6.18 -14.84 -8.36
CA VAL A 258 -5.49 -13.94 -7.43
C VAL A 258 -3.97 -14.03 -7.65
N LEU A 259 -3.28 -12.90 -7.53
CA LEU A 259 -1.82 -12.79 -7.57
C LEU A 259 -1.27 -12.63 -6.14
N LEU A 260 -0.30 -13.47 -5.77
CA LEU A 260 0.45 -13.43 -4.52
C LEU A 260 1.86 -12.87 -4.76
N THR A 261 2.18 -11.76 -4.09
CA THR A 261 3.47 -11.05 -4.13
C THR A 261 3.87 -10.59 -2.72
N PRO A 262 5.14 -10.23 -2.47
CA PRO A 262 5.50 -9.48 -1.28
C PRO A 262 4.75 -8.13 -1.22
N VAL A 263 4.51 -7.61 -0.02
CA VAL A 263 4.06 -6.21 0.12
C VAL A 263 5.25 -5.26 0.04
N THR A 264 6.35 -5.60 0.72
CA THR A 264 7.58 -4.81 0.83
C THR A 264 8.80 -5.69 0.59
N GLY A 265 9.90 -5.10 0.12
CA GLY A 265 11.15 -5.84 -0.17
C GLY A 265 11.84 -6.41 1.06
N SER A 266 11.56 -5.88 2.25
CA SER A 266 12.11 -6.32 3.53
C SER A 266 11.07 -6.12 4.66
N PRO A 267 11.31 -6.70 5.86
CA PRO A 267 10.67 -6.22 7.09
C PRO A 267 10.98 -4.74 7.32
N ALA A 268 10.29 -4.11 8.28
CA ALA A 268 10.46 -2.68 8.58
C ALA A 268 11.95 -2.28 8.75
N VAL A 269 12.41 -1.34 7.91
CA VAL A 269 13.77 -0.82 7.97
C VAL A 269 13.95 0.14 9.16
N PRO A 270 15.19 0.44 9.60
CA PRO A 270 15.44 1.40 10.66
C PRO A 270 14.86 2.79 10.35
N ILE A 271 14.38 3.47 11.39
CA ILE A 271 14.08 4.91 11.34
C ILE A 271 15.33 5.66 10.87
N GLY A 272 15.14 6.66 10.02
CA GLY A 272 16.22 7.44 9.43
C GLY A 272 16.64 6.95 8.04
N GLU A 273 16.39 5.68 7.69
CA GLU A 273 16.83 5.15 6.38
C GLU A 273 16.12 5.81 5.20
N GLN A 274 14.85 6.19 5.39
CA GLN A 274 14.03 6.88 4.39
C GLN A 274 13.60 8.28 4.84
N ALA A 275 14.34 8.89 5.76
CA ALA A 275 14.00 10.20 6.30
C ALA A 275 13.99 11.28 5.20
N PRO A 276 13.05 12.23 5.27
CA PRO A 276 12.83 13.20 4.21
C PRO A 276 13.94 14.26 4.09
N ASP A 277 14.87 14.31 5.06
CA ASP A 277 16.07 15.16 5.07
C ASP A 277 17.36 14.41 4.69
N GLY A 278 17.25 13.13 4.31
CA GLY A 278 18.35 12.35 3.75
C GLY A 278 18.76 12.80 2.33
N ASP A 279 19.88 12.27 1.85
CA ASP A 279 20.31 12.44 0.46
C ASP A 279 19.27 11.85 -0.50
N PHE A 280 18.83 12.64 -1.49
CA PHE A 280 17.68 12.29 -2.33
C PHE A 280 17.86 10.98 -3.08
N ASP A 281 19.02 10.76 -3.71
CA ASP A 281 19.29 9.57 -4.51
C ASP A 281 19.38 8.32 -3.62
N THR A 282 20.03 8.45 -2.46
CA THR A 282 20.14 7.37 -1.46
C THR A 282 18.77 6.99 -0.90
N VAL A 283 17.95 7.98 -0.54
CA VAL A 283 16.58 7.74 -0.03
C VAL A 283 15.71 7.14 -1.13
N MET A 284 15.80 7.63 -2.37
CA MET A 284 15.07 7.08 -3.51
C MET A 284 15.40 5.61 -3.74
N GLU A 285 16.68 5.23 -3.69
CA GLU A 285 17.09 3.83 -3.81
C GLU A 285 16.50 2.96 -2.68
N SER A 286 16.51 3.42 -1.43
CA SER A 286 15.89 2.69 -0.31
C SER A 286 14.38 2.55 -0.51
N VAL A 287 13.69 3.64 -0.89
CA VAL A 287 12.24 3.64 -1.18
C VAL A 287 11.91 2.64 -2.29
N LEU A 288 12.67 2.62 -3.38
CA LEU A 288 12.43 1.71 -4.51
C LEU A 288 12.68 0.24 -4.16
N ASN A 289 13.71 -0.05 -3.36
CA ASN A 289 13.94 -1.41 -2.88
C ASN A 289 12.84 -1.87 -1.91
N PHE A 290 12.34 -0.96 -1.09
CA PHE A 290 11.34 -1.28 -0.07
C PHE A 290 9.91 -1.38 -0.63
N ALA A 291 9.46 -0.41 -1.43
CA ALA A 291 8.09 -0.27 -1.94
C ALA A 291 7.93 -0.81 -3.39
N ALA A 292 8.62 -1.91 -3.72
CA ALA A 292 8.79 -2.39 -5.09
C ALA A 292 7.55 -3.04 -5.74
N PHE A 293 6.49 -3.34 -4.98
CA PHE A 293 5.42 -4.25 -5.42
C PHE A 293 4.05 -3.59 -5.56
N THR A 294 3.80 -2.48 -4.88
CA THR A 294 2.44 -2.00 -4.60
C THR A 294 1.85 -1.09 -5.68
N ALA A 295 2.70 -0.30 -6.34
CA ALA A 295 2.30 0.74 -7.31
C ALA A 295 1.51 0.23 -8.54
N PRO A 296 1.80 -0.95 -9.15
CA PRO A 296 1.02 -1.48 -10.26
C PRO A 296 -0.49 -1.55 -9.96
N MET A 297 -0.87 -2.02 -8.77
CA MET A 297 -2.28 -2.15 -8.40
C MET A 297 -2.96 -0.78 -8.19
N ASN A 298 -2.19 0.27 -7.89
CA ASN A 298 -2.70 1.65 -7.85
C ASN A 298 -3.02 2.15 -9.25
N VAL A 299 -2.06 2.03 -10.18
CA VAL A 299 -2.23 2.46 -11.57
C VAL A 299 -3.36 1.68 -12.25
N ALA A 300 -3.43 0.37 -12.04
CA ALA A 300 -4.54 -0.45 -12.54
C ALA A 300 -5.88 -0.13 -11.88
N GLY A 301 -5.89 0.50 -10.70
CA GLY A 301 -7.10 0.69 -9.90
C GLY A 301 -7.70 -0.61 -9.37
N ALA A 302 -6.90 -1.67 -9.23
CA ALA A 302 -7.35 -3.00 -8.85
C ALA A 302 -7.38 -3.21 -7.32
N ALA A 303 -8.20 -4.13 -6.82
CA ALA A 303 -8.20 -4.47 -5.41
C ALA A 303 -6.92 -5.22 -5.02
N SER A 304 -6.35 -4.89 -3.85
CA SER A 304 -5.11 -5.49 -3.35
C SER A 304 -5.06 -5.39 -1.82
N MET A 305 -4.71 -6.45 -1.12
CA MET A 305 -4.67 -6.49 0.34
C MET A 305 -3.30 -6.92 0.88
N SER A 306 -2.92 -6.37 2.03
CA SER A 306 -1.83 -6.88 2.87
C SER A 306 -2.42 -7.69 4.02
N VAL A 307 -2.02 -8.96 4.14
CA VAL A 307 -2.46 -9.87 5.20
C VAL A 307 -1.27 -10.21 6.12
N PRO A 308 -1.34 -9.99 7.44
CA PRO A 308 -0.20 -10.17 8.36
C PRO A 308 -0.08 -11.63 8.81
N LEU A 309 0.45 -12.48 7.92
CA LEU A 309 0.53 -13.94 8.14
C LEU A 309 1.89 -14.43 8.65
N SER A 310 2.91 -13.55 8.67
CA SER A 310 4.30 -13.92 8.91
C SER A 310 5.04 -12.88 9.75
N TRP A 311 6.04 -13.34 10.51
CA TRP A 311 6.94 -12.50 11.32
C TRP A 311 8.38 -12.94 11.05
N SER A 312 9.29 -11.98 10.95
CA SER A 312 10.74 -12.21 10.86
C SER A 312 11.31 -12.84 12.13
N SER A 313 12.57 -13.28 12.05
CA SER A 313 13.33 -13.75 13.22
C SER A 313 13.49 -12.66 14.29
N GLY A 314 13.51 -11.38 13.88
CA GLY A 314 13.50 -10.21 14.77
C GLY A 314 12.11 -9.84 15.30
N ASN A 315 11.09 -10.67 15.11
CA ASN A 315 9.70 -10.43 15.50
C ASN A 315 9.07 -9.17 14.86
N LEU A 316 9.60 -8.71 13.72
CA LEU A 316 8.94 -7.70 12.89
C LEU A 316 7.92 -8.37 11.97
N PRO A 317 6.70 -7.83 11.84
CA PRO A 317 5.70 -8.34 10.92
C PRO A 317 6.15 -8.29 9.45
N ILE A 318 5.65 -9.24 8.67
CA ILE A 318 5.82 -9.31 7.21
C ILE A 318 4.46 -9.61 6.60
N GLY A 319 3.91 -8.64 5.86
CA GLY A 319 2.65 -8.80 5.14
C GLY A 319 2.82 -9.58 3.83
N SER A 320 1.79 -10.35 3.46
CA SER A 320 1.67 -10.99 2.15
C SER A 320 0.61 -10.28 1.33
N MET A 321 0.95 -9.93 0.09
CA MET A 321 0.06 -9.15 -0.77
C MET A 321 -0.73 -10.06 -1.71
N PHE A 322 -2.05 -10.00 -1.62
CA PHE A 322 -2.96 -10.66 -2.54
C PHE A 322 -3.69 -9.61 -3.37
N SER A 323 -3.66 -9.75 -4.68
CA SER A 323 -4.31 -8.81 -5.61
C SER A 323 -5.23 -9.56 -6.56
N ALA A 324 -6.38 -8.97 -6.87
CA ALA A 324 -7.37 -9.57 -7.76
C ALA A 324 -7.63 -8.66 -8.96
N LYS A 325 -8.43 -9.16 -9.91
CA LYS A 325 -8.96 -8.36 -11.00
C LYS A 325 -9.79 -7.20 -10.46
N ARG A 326 -9.88 -6.09 -11.20
CA ARG A 326 -10.70 -4.93 -10.84
C ARG A 326 -12.15 -5.34 -10.52
N GLY A 327 -12.70 -4.80 -9.43
CA GLY A 327 -14.05 -5.09 -8.95
C GLY A 327 -14.18 -6.35 -8.10
N GLN A 328 -13.16 -7.21 -8.05
CA GLN A 328 -13.16 -8.47 -7.27
C GLN A 328 -12.75 -8.26 -5.80
N ASP A 329 -13.12 -7.13 -5.20
CA ASP A 329 -12.87 -6.84 -3.77
C ASP A 329 -13.46 -7.91 -2.85
N GLY A 330 -14.66 -8.42 -3.18
CA GLY A 330 -15.33 -9.49 -2.45
C GLY A 330 -14.51 -10.77 -2.40
N LEU A 331 -13.94 -11.19 -3.53
CA LEU A 331 -13.07 -12.37 -3.61
C LEU A 331 -11.87 -12.24 -2.66
N LEU A 332 -11.25 -11.05 -2.59
CA LEU A 332 -10.14 -10.82 -1.66
C LEU A 332 -10.59 -10.90 -0.20
N PHE A 333 -11.76 -10.37 0.15
CA PHE A 333 -12.28 -10.51 1.51
C PHE A 333 -12.64 -11.97 1.85
N GLU A 334 -13.24 -12.72 0.94
CA GLU A 334 -13.52 -14.15 1.15
C GLU A 334 -12.23 -14.94 1.43
N LEU A 335 -11.18 -14.68 0.63
CA LEU A 335 -9.86 -15.26 0.84
C LEU A 335 -9.24 -14.80 2.17
N ALA A 336 -9.33 -13.51 2.51
CA ALA A 336 -8.83 -12.96 3.75
C ALA A 336 -9.48 -13.62 4.98
N MET A 337 -10.80 -13.83 4.95
CA MET A 337 -11.52 -14.53 6.01
C MET A 337 -11.02 -15.97 6.17
N GLN A 338 -10.78 -16.69 5.06
CA GLN A 338 -10.21 -18.05 5.13
C GLN A 338 -8.80 -18.05 5.73
N LEU A 339 -7.95 -17.11 5.31
CA LEU A 339 -6.58 -16.96 5.81
C LEU A 339 -6.54 -16.57 7.29
N GLU A 340 -7.41 -15.65 7.73
CA GLU A 340 -7.53 -15.23 9.13
C GLU A 340 -7.97 -16.40 10.03
N ILE A 341 -8.89 -17.26 9.56
CA ILE A 341 -9.32 -18.47 10.29
C ILE A 341 -8.18 -19.49 10.37
N ALA A 342 -7.47 -19.71 9.26
CA ALA A 342 -6.41 -20.71 9.17
C ALA A 342 -5.17 -20.31 9.99
N ARG A 343 -4.84 -19.02 10.00
CA ARG A 343 -3.68 -18.48 10.71
C ARG A 343 -4.03 -17.14 11.37
N PRO A 344 -4.72 -17.15 12.52
CA PRO A 344 -5.14 -15.93 13.20
C PRO A 344 -3.94 -15.11 13.69
N TRP A 345 -3.93 -13.80 13.39
CA TRP A 345 -2.93 -12.86 13.90
C TRP A 345 -3.46 -11.99 15.05
N MET A 346 -4.76 -12.01 15.33
CA MET A 346 -5.37 -11.10 16.31
C MET A 346 -4.72 -11.17 17.71
N SER A 347 -4.21 -12.34 18.11
CA SER A 347 -3.52 -12.58 19.38
C SER A 347 -2.05 -12.12 19.40
N ARG A 348 -1.47 -11.77 18.25
CA ARG A 348 -0.13 -11.18 18.15
C ARG A 348 -0.22 -9.71 18.55
N THR A 349 0.39 -9.36 19.68
CA THR A 349 0.45 -7.99 20.18
C THR A 349 1.89 -7.48 20.21
N PRO A 350 2.15 -6.24 19.74
CA PRO A 350 3.46 -5.63 19.87
C PRO A 350 3.84 -5.40 21.35
N PRO A 351 5.15 -5.30 21.68
CA PRO A 351 5.62 -4.97 23.03
C PRO A 351 5.18 -3.58 23.50
N VAL A 352 4.90 -2.65 22.58
CA VAL A 352 4.27 -1.36 22.88
C VAL A 352 2.80 -1.43 22.50
N SER A 353 1.93 -1.58 23.49
CA SER A 353 0.48 -1.69 23.30
C SER A 353 -0.29 -1.00 24.42
N ALA A 354 -1.55 -0.63 24.15
CA ALA A 354 -2.51 -0.08 25.09
C ALA A 354 -3.36 -1.13 25.83
N LEU A 355 -3.12 -2.42 25.57
CA LEU A 355 -3.79 -3.54 26.25
C LEU A 355 -3.11 -3.94 27.57
#